data_AF-A0A2B8A2G0-F1
#
_entry.id   AF-A0A2B8A2G0-F1
#
_cell.length_a   1.000
_cell.length_b   1.000
_cell.length_c   1.000
_cell.angle_alpha   90.00
_cell.angle_beta   90.00
_cell.angle_gamma   90.00
#
_symmetry.space_group_name_H-M   'P 1'
#
loop_
_entity.id
_entity.type
_entity.pdbx_description
1 polymer ?
#
loop_
_entity_poly.entity_id
_entity_poly.type
_entity_poly.pdbx_seq_one_letter_code
_entity_poly.pdbx_strand_id
1 'polypeptide(L)'
;MGDHTQLLDKLGALLPEKTIKEYEQSALQKDVPLVSLPPLLKMLVLSNVDMLYSEKHKALYSTGMIGVSNIGKNDINGEFEGYFEVRRSEPSTAPEVHLFIKASGDAWFYFGLLDNKMLAFSSDTNFNNAIASKRTEARDRSIAVVPGTEEETEAFIARFRKDYLGLERAYHLADDMLELKST
;
A
#
# COMPACT_ATOMS: atom_id res chain seq x y z
N MET A 1 0.46 15.79 -13.27
CA MET A 1 -1.00 15.78 -13.55
C MET A 1 -1.29 14.49 -14.29
N GLY A 2 -1.94 13.53 -13.63
CA GLY A 2 -2.34 12.28 -14.29
C GLY A 2 -3.39 12.56 -15.37
N ASP A 3 -3.38 11.77 -16.43
CA ASP A 3 -4.31 11.88 -17.54
C ASP A 3 -5.74 11.58 -17.07
N HIS A 4 -6.64 12.57 -17.18
CA HIS A 4 -8.03 12.47 -16.75
C HIS A 4 -8.77 11.34 -17.47
N THR A 5 -8.47 11.10 -18.75
CA THR A 5 -9.07 10.02 -19.53
C THR A 5 -8.66 8.65 -18.98
N GLN A 6 -7.39 8.47 -18.63
CA GLN A 6 -6.90 7.22 -18.03
C GLN A 6 -7.53 6.95 -16.66
N LEU A 7 -7.81 8.00 -15.87
CA LEU A 7 -8.52 7.83 -14.60
C LEU A 7 -9.94 7.30 -14.85
N LEU A 8 -10.68 7.89 -15.79
CA LEU A 8 -12.03 7.46 -16.11
C LEU A 8 -12.07 6.02 -16.65
N ASP A 9 -11.08 5.61 -17.46
CA ASP A 9 -10.96 4.23 -17.94
C ASP A 9 -10.73 3.24 -16.79
N LYS A 10 -9.86 3.59 -15.84
CA LYS A 10 -9.61 2.77 -14.64
C LYS A 10 -10.85 2.67 -13.75
N LEU A 11 -11.61 3.76 -13.61
CA LEU A 11 -12.90 3.75 -12.93
C LEU A 11 -13.92 2.89 -13.70
N GLY A 12 -13.88 2.90 -15.04
CA GLY A 12 -14.64 2.04 -15.95
C GLY A 12 -14.55 0.56 -15.66
N ALA A 13 -13.38 0.08 -15.28
CA ALA A 13 -13.16 -1.32 -14.92
C ALA A 13 -13.78 -1.70 -13.57
N LEU A 14 -14.10 -0.72 -12.71
CA LEU A 14 -14.51 -0.94 -11.32
C LEU A 14 -15.97 -0.55 -11.05
N LEU A 15 -16.51 0.39 -11.83
CA LEU A 15 -17.76 1.08 -11.54
C LEU A 15 -18.73 1.04 -12.73
N PRO A 16 -20.05 1.06 -12.49
CA PRO A 16 -21.02 1.24 -13.56
C PRO A 16 -20.83 2.59 -14.27
N GLU A 17 -21.04 2.60 -15.58
CA GLU A 17 -20.86 3.78 -16.46
C GLU A 17 -21.61 5.02 -15.97
N LYS A 18 -22.82 4.85 -15.42
CA LYS A 18 -23.63 5.95 -14.87
C LYS A 18 -22.88 6.70 -13.76
N THR A 19 -22.25 5.96 -12.84
CA THR A 19 -21.50 6.53 -11.71
C THR A 19 -20.29 7.31 -12.18
N ILE A 20 -19.64 6.85 -13.26
CA ILE A 20 -18.47 7.51 -13.85
C ILE A 20 -18.86 8.84 -14.49
N LYS A 21 -19.97 8.87 -15.24
CA LYS A 21 -20.49 10.11 -15.85
C LYS A 21 -20.88 11.15 -14.79
N GLU A 22 -21.52 10.73 -13.70
CA GLU A 22 -21.87 11.61 -12.59
C GLU A 22 -20.61 12.18 -11.89
N TYR A 23 -19.58 11.35 -11.72
CA TYR A 23 -18.29 11.78 -11.18
C TYR A 23 -17.58 12.77 -12.09
N GLU A 24 -17.46 12.45 -13.39
CA GLU A 24 -16.84 13.31 -14.40
C GLU A 24 -17.51 14.69 -14.44
N GLN A 25 -18.84 14.73 -14.52
CA GLN A 25 -19.59 15.99 -14.50
C GLN A 25 -19.34 16.82 -13.23
N SER A 26 -19.18 16.16 -12.09
CA SER A 26 -18.88 16.83 -10.82
C SER A 26 -17.45 17.35 -10.77
N ALA A 27 -16.49 16.54 -11.24
CA ALA A 27 -15.06 16.85 -11.30
C ALA A 27 -14.74 18.00 -12.27
N LEU A 28 -15.57 18.20 -13.31
CA LEU A 28 -15.45 19.35 -14.21
C LEU A 28 -15.81 20.69 -13.55
N GLN A 29 -16.59 20.68 -12.46
CA GLN A 29 -17.06 21.90 -11.79
C GLN A 29 -16.27 22.24 -10.53
N LYS A 30 -15.77 21.22 -9.83
CA LYS A 30 -15.01 21.36 -8.58
C LYS A 30 -14.08 20.17 -8.41
N ASP A 31 -13.07 20.33 -7.56
CA ASP A 31 -12.25 19.17 -7.18
C ASP A 31 -13.11 18.18 -6.36
N VAL A 32 -13.14 16.92 -6.80
CA VAL A 32 -13.93 15.86 -6.19
C VAL A 32 -13.01 14.67 -5.88
N PRO A 33 -12.77 14.38 -4.60
CA PRO A 33 -11.86 13.29 -4.23
C PRO A 33 -12.50 11.93 -4.53
N LEU A 34 -11.68 10.95 -4.88
CA LEU A 34 -12.15 9.60 -5.25
C LEU A 34 -12.94 8.92 -4.12
N VAL A 35 -12.67 9.27 -2.86
CA VAL A 35 -13.41 8.75 -1.68
C VAL A 35 -14.90 9.10 -1.71
N SER A 36 -15.33 10.09 -2.50
CA SER A 36 -16.75 10.41 -2.67
C SER A 36 -17.51 9.29 -3.40
N LEU A 37 -16.81 8.39 -4.10
CA LEU A 37 -17.40 7.26 -4.79
C LEU A 37 -17.62 6.11 -3.79
N PRO A 38 -18.88 5.68 -3.54
CA PRO A 38 -19.15 4.67 -2.51
C PRO A 38 -18.35 3.38 -2.63
N PRO A 39 -18.06 2.84 -3.83
CA PRO A 39 -17.24 1.63 -3.95
C PRO A 39 -15.74 1.85 -3.66
N LEU A 40 -15.26 3.09 -3.67
CA LEU A 40 -13.89 3.47 -3.29
C LEU A 40 -13.77 3.88 -1.81
N LEU A 41 -14.88 3.84 -1.07
CA LEU A 41 -14.85 3.95 0.39
C LEU A 41 -14.32 2.64 1.01
N LYS A 42 -13.03 2.41 0.81
CA LYS A 42 -12.27 1.24 1.25
C LYS A 42 -11.24 1.65 2.29
N MET A 43 -10.73 0.67 3.03
CA MET A 43 -9.74 0.93 4.08
C MET A 43 -8.47 1.58 3.53
N LEU A 44 -8.05 1.22 2.31
CA LEU A 44 -6.92 1.84 1.63
C LEU A 44 -7.19 1.79 0.12
N VAL A 45 -6.99 2.93 -0.55
CA VAL A 45 -7.02 3.04 -2.00
C VAL A 45 -5.70 3.64 -2.45
N LEU A 46 -4.91 2.84 -3.17
CA LEU A 46 -3.69 3.31 -3.82
C LEU A 46 -4.05 3.98 -5.15
N SER A 47 -3.34 5.04 -5.47
CA SER A 47 -3.43 5.79 -6.72
C SER A 47 -2.03 5.99 -7.27
N ASN A 48 -1.87 6.12 -8.58
CA ASN A 48 -0.57 6.41 -9.21
C ASN A 48 0.61 5.55 -8.70
N VAL A 49 0.50 4.23 -8.83
CA VAL A 49 1.59 3.30 -8.47
C VAL A 49 2.17 2.71 -9.74
N ASP A 50 3.38 3.12 -10.09
CA ASP A 50 4.10 2.58 -11.24
C ASP A 50 4.69 1.20 -10.90
N MET A 51 4.26 0.18 -11.64
CA MET A 51 4.63 -1.21 -11.37
C MET A 51 5.27 -1.90 -12.57
N LEU A 52 6.26 -2.74 -12.31
CA LEU A 52 6.85 -3.66 -13.28
C LEU A 52 6.64 -5.11 -12.84
N TYR A 53 6.61 -6.02 -13.81
CA TYR A 53 6.58 -7.45 -13.54
C TYR A 53 7.98 -8.05 -13.61
N SER A 54 8.33 -8.85 -12.61
CA SER A 54 9.57 -9.63 -12.55
C SER A 54 9.27 -11.10 -12.81
N GLU A 55 9.68 -11.62 -13.97
CA GLU A 55 9.55 -13.05 -14.31
C GLU A 55 10.32 -13.93 -13.32
N LYS A 56 11.55 -13.51 -12.94
CA LYS A 56 12.42 -14.25 -12.04
C LYS A 56 11.79 -14.45 -10.65
N HIS A 57 11.13 -13.40 -10.14
CA HIS A 57 10.55 -13.39 -8.80
C HIS A 57 9.03 -13.64 -8.81
N LYS A 58 8.42 -13.80 -10.00
CA LYS A 58 6.97 -13.95 -10.22
C LYS A 58 6.17 -12.90 -9.44
N ALA A 59 6.58 -11.63 -9.56
CA ALA A 59 6.05 -10.54 -8.75
C ALA A 59 5.81 -9.27 -9.56
N LEU A 60 4.70 -8.59 -9.26
CA LEU A 60 4.50 -7.19 -9.60
C LEU A 60 5.07 -6.35 -8.46
N TYR A 61 5.93 -5.37 -8.77
CA TYR A 61 6.59 -4.54 -7.77
C TYR A 61 6.59 -3.07 -8.19
N SER A 62 6.53 -2.16 -7.21
CA SER A 62 6.58 -0.71 -7.45
C SER A 62 7.98 -0.23 -7.83
N THR A 63 8.06 0.79 -8.68
CA THR A 63 9.33 1.39 -9.15
C THR A 63 9.50 2.86 -8.80
N GLY A 64 8.49 3.48 -8.18
CA GLY A 64 8.50 4.87 -7.77
C GLY A 64 7.75 5.08 -6.46
N MET A 65 7.29 6.32 -6.25
CA MET A 65 6.45 6.64 -5.10
C MET A 65 5.11 5.89 -5.15
N ILE A 66 4.53 5.71 -3.96
CA ILE A 66 3.22 5.09 -3.78
C ILE A 66 2.22 6.22 -3.55
N GLY A 67 1.36 6.48 -4.53
CA GLY A 67 0.24 7.38 -4.31
C GLY A 67 -0.85 6.71 -3.47
N VAL A 68 -1.42 7.49 -2.56
CA VAL A 68 -2.55 7.10 -1.72
C VAL A 68 -3.66 8.11 -1.94
N SER A 69 -4.78 7.63 -2.47
CA SER A 69 -5.99 8.41 -2.65
C SER A 69 -6.65 8.65 -1.29
N ASN A 70 -7.05 7.56 -0.62
CA ASN A 70 -7.80 7.66 0.63
C ASN A 70 -7.57 6.47 1.56
N ILE A 71 -7.76 6.74 2.85
CA ILE A 71 -7.78 5.75 3.94
C ILE A 71 -9.14 5.85 4.62
N GLY A 72 -10.01 4.87 4.38
CA GLY A 72 -11.40 4.95 4.81
C GLY A 72 -12.09 6.17 4.20
N LYS A 73 -12.61 7.05 5.05
CA LYS A 73 -13.27 8.31 4.67
C LYS A 73 -12.29 9.48 4.50
N ASN A 74 -11.04 9.31 4.93
CA ASN A 74 -10.06 10.38 4.92
C ASN A 74 -9.42 10.46 3.54
N ASP A 75 -9.61 11.59 2.89
CA ASP A 75 -8.90 11.93 1.66
C ASP A 75 -7.44 12.27 2.01
N ILE A 76 -6.52 11.57 1.37
CA ILE A 76 -5.07 11.74 1.57
C ILE A 76 -4.46 12.47 0.38
N ASN A 77 -4.82 12.04 -0.84
CA ASN A 77 -4.37 12.61 -2.12
C ASN A 77 -2.88 12.99 -2.14
N GLY A 78 -2.02 12.04 -1.74
CA GLY A 78 -0.58 12.26 -1.57
C GLY A 78 0.25 11.12 -2.15
N GLU A 79 1.53 11.39 -2.39
CA GLU A 79 2.52 10.41 -2.83
C GLU A 79 3.59 10.24 -1.76
N PHE A 80 3.95 9.00 -1.49
CA PHE A 80 4.85 8.64 -0.39
C PHE A 80 5.97 7.74 -0.87
N GLU A 81 7.12 7.85 -0.21
CA GLU A 81 8.17 6.85 -0.35
C GLU A 81 7.65 5.51 0.15
N GLY A 82 8.00 4.42 -0.52
CA GLY A 82 7.50 3.12 -0.14
C GLY A 82 7.84 2.01 -1.11
N TYR A 83 7.41 0.81 -0.74
CA TYR A 83 7.58 -0.40 -1.52
C TYR A 83 6.27 -1.16 -1.54
N PHE A 84 5.78 -1.49 -2.72
CA PHE A 84 4.58 -2.30 -2.92
C PHE A 84 4.92 -3.52 -3.78
N GLU A 85 4.58 -4.71 -3.28
CA GLU A 85 4.85 -5.98 -3.93
C GLU A 85 3.60 -6.86 -3.90
N VAL A 86 3.28 -7.46 -5.05
CA VAL A 86 2.32 -8.55 -5.16
C VAL A 86 3.04 -9.72 -5.79
N ARG A 87 3.30 -10.75 -5.00
CA ARG A 87 4.07 -11.93 -5.39
C ARG A 87 3.20 -13.18 -5.41
N ARG A 88 3.48 -14.09 -6.35
CA ARG A 88 2.90 -15.44 -6.33
C ARG A 88 4.00 -16.48 -6.37
N SER A 89 4.13 -17.22 -5.29
CA SER A 89 5.05 -18.37 -5.19
C SER A 89 4.68 -19.44 -6.24
N GLU A 90 3.38 -19.77 -6.33
CA GLU A 90 2.82 -20.65 -7.37
C GLU A 90 1.54 -20.09 -8.00
N PRO A 91 1.19 -20.45 -9.26
CA PRO A 91 -0.03 -19.98 -9.92
C PRO A 91 -1.32 -20.35 -9.20
N SER A 92 -1.33 -21.45 -8.46
CA SER A 92 -2.48 -21.99 -7.72
C SER A 92 -2.60 -21.45 -6.29
N THR A 93 -1.60 -20.73 -5.79
CA THR A 93 -1.59 -20.15 -4.44
C THR A 93 -2.16 -18.74 -4.43
N ALA A 94 -2.73 -18.33 -3.30
CA ALA A 94 -3.12 -16.95 -3.09
C ALA A 94 -1.90 -16.03 -3.21
N PRO A 95 -2.04 -14.83 -3.80
CA PRO A 95 -0.93 -13.89 -3.85
C PRO A 95 -0.54 -13.42 -2.45
N GLU A 96 0.76 -13.31 -2.23
CA GLU A 96 1.34 -12.58 -1.11
C GLU A 96 1.39 -11.10 -1.48
N VAL A 97 0.95 -10.24 -0.57
CA VAL A 97 0.94 -8.79 -0.80
C VAL A 97 1.72 -8.12 0.31
N HIS A 98 2.64 -7.24 -0.05
CA HIS A 98 3.38 -6.41 0.90
C HIS A 98 3.28 -4.95 0.51
N LEU A 99 3.07 -4.10 1.50
CA LEU A 99 3.05 -2.66 1.35
C LEU A 99 3.79 -2.01 2.51
N PHE A 100 4.83 -1.25 2.18
CA PHE A 100 5.49 -0.32 3.10
C PHE A 100 5.29 1.10 2.58
N ILE A 101 4.82 2.00 3.44
CA ILE A 101 4.65 3.42 3.15
C ILE A 101 5.36 4.22 4.24
N LYS A 102 6.16 5.20 3.83
CA LYS A 102 6.87 6.13 4.68
C LYS A 102 6.35 7.54 4.42
N ALA A 103 5.57 8.06 5.38
CA ALA A 103 5.01 9.40 5.32
C ALA A 103 6.01 10.47 5.74
N SER A 104 6.92 10.13 6.66
CA SER A 104 8.05 10.94 7.10
C SER A 104 9.18 10.03 7.63
N GLY A 105 10.30 10.60 8.06
CA GLY A 105 11.39 9.84 8.69
C GLY A 105 10.96 9.00 9.90
N ASP A 106 9.96 9.47 10.64
CA ASP A 106 9.46 8.87 11.89
C ASP A 106 8.02 8.33 11.78
N ALA A 107 7.31 8.54 10.67
CA ALA A 107 5.96 8.02 10.44
C ALA A 107 5.94 7.07 9.25
N TRP A 108 5.79 5.77 9.53
CA TRP A 108 5.71 4.73 8.50
C TRP A 108 4.79 3.59 8.91
N PHE A 109 4.29 2.87 7.90
CA PHE A 109 3.36 1.75 8.07
C PHE A 109 3.76 0.60 7.16
N TYR A 110 3.65 -0.61 7.68
CA TYR A 110 3.86 -1.86 6.97
C TYR A 110 2.62 -2.75 7.08
N PHE A 111 2.24 -3.34 5.96
CA PHE A 111 1.18 -4.33 5.84
C PHE A 111 1.67 -5.51 5.02
N GLY A 112 1.44 -6.73 5.50
CA GLY A 112 1.72 -7.96 4.78
C GLY A 112 0.50 -8.88 4.78
N LEU A 113 0.06 -9.35 3.62
CA LEU A 113 -0.98 -10.37 3.49
C LEU A 113 -0.36 -11.66 2.98
N LEU A 114 -0.25 -12.66 3.85
CA LEU A 114 0.36 -13.96 3.56
C LEU A 114 -0.46 -15.05 4.23
N ASP A 115 -0.78 -16.14 3.53
CA ASP A 115 -1.48 -17.31 4.10
C ASP A 115 -2.74 -16.96 4.92
N ASN A 116 -3.59 -16.06 4.38
CA ASN A 116 -4.78 -15.54 5.06
C ASN A 116 -4.49 -14.79 6.38
N LYS A 117 -3.27 -14.29 6.58
CA LYS A 117 -2.88 -13.44 7.71
C LYS A 117 -2.50 -12.06 7.20
N MET A 118 -3.12 -11.04 7.77
CA MET A 118 -2.73 -9.64 7.63
C MET A 118 -1.82 -9.28 8.80
N LEU A 119 -0.52 -9.22 8.53
CA LEU A 119 0.46 -8.57 9.39
C LEU A 119 0.32 -7.06 9.24
N ALA A 120 0.40 -6.36 10.37
CA ALA A 120 0.49 -4.90 10.38
C ALA A 120 1.47 -4.44 11.45
N PHE A 121 2.35 -3.51 11.09
CA PHE A 121 3.31 -2.89 11.99
C PHE A 121 3.60 -1.44 11.55
N SER A 122 3.94 -0.56 12.48
CA SER A 122 4.18 0.86 12.21
C SER A 122 5.17 1.43 13.22
N SER A 123 5.72 2.62 12.95
CA SER A 123 6.37 3.42 13.98
C SER A 123 5.42 3.91 15.07
N ASP A 124 4.11 3.96 14.81
CA ASP A 124 3.11 4.40 15.80
C ASP A 124 2.78 3.28 16.81
N THR A 125 3.19 3.50 18.06
CA THR A 125 2.93 2.57 19.16
C THR A 125 1.43 2.39 19.43
N ASN A 126 0.60 3.42 19.26
CA ASN A 126 -0.85 3.31 19.44
C ASN A 126 -1.47 2.42 18.36
N PHE A 127 -1.00 2.54 17.12
CA PHE A 127 -1.41 1.66 16.03
C PHE A 127 -1.04 0.20 16.36
N ASN A 128 0.21 -0.05 16.75
CA ASN A 128 0.68 -1.40 17.09
C ASN A 128 -0.13 -2.03 18.25
N ASN A 129 -0.40 -1.25 19.30
CA ASN A 129 -1.22 -1.69 20.42
C ASN A 129 -2.67 -2.02 19.98
N ALA A 130 -3.24 -1.20 19.10
CA ALA A 130 -4.57 -1.45 18.56
C ALA A 130 -4.61 -2.75 17.72
N ILE A 131 -3.60 -3.00 16.89
CA ILE A 131 -3.47 -4.26 16.13
C ILE A 131 -3.34 -5.45 17.09
N ALA A 132 -2.49 -5.36 18.12
CA ALA A 132 -2.34 -6.41 19.12
C ALA A 132 -3.64 -6.73 19.85
N SER A 133 -4.43 -5.72 20.22
CA SER A 133 -5.74 -5.92 20.86
C SER A 133 -6.80 -6.53 19.94
N LYS A 134 -6.66 -6.34 18.62
CA LYS A 134 -7.59 -6.82 17.59
C LYS A 134 -7.11 -8.11 16.92
N ARG A 135 -6.08 -8.76 17.47
CA ARG A 135 -5.58 -10.03 16.96
C ARG A 135 -6.73 -11.02 16.84
N THR A 136 -6.87 -11.62 15.66
CA THR A 136 -7.85 -12.67 15.41
C THR A 136 -7.15 -13.97 15.02
N GLU A 137 -7.84 -15.09 15.23
CA GLU A 137 -7.41 -16.37 14.67
C GLU A 137 -8.05 -16.59 13.30
N ALA A 138 -7.31 -17.19 12.37
CA ALA A 138 -7.84 -17.53 11.06
C ALA A 138 -8.93 -18.61 11.24
N ARG A 139 -10.16 -18.30 10.82
CA ARG A 139 -11.23 -19.29 10.65
C ARG A 139 -11.39 -19.54 9.15
N ASP A 140 -12.05 -20.64 8.78
CA ASP A 140 -12.22 -20.99 7.37
C ASP A 140 -12.83 -19.79 6.60
N ARG A 141 -12.09 -19.33 5.58
CA ARG A 141 -12.36 -18.15 4.72
C ARG A 141 -12.21 -16.75 5.32
N SER A 142 -11.70 -16.57 6.54
CA SER A 142 -11.45 -15.22 7.11
C SER A 142 -9.96 -14.87 7.16
N ILE A 143 -9.63 -13.60 6.91
CA ILE A 143 -8.29 -13.07 7.11
C ILE A 143 -8.06 -12.84 8.61
N ALA A 144 -7.01 -13.42 9.16
CA ALA A 144 -6.57 -13.17 10.53
C ALA A 144 -5.74 -11.88 10.60
N VAL A 145 -5.98 -11.02 11.57
CA VAL A 145 -5.11 -9.87 11.85
C VAL A 145 -4.08 -10.29 12.88
N VAL A 146 -2.81 -10.08 12.60
CA VAL A 146 -1.70 -10.39 13.48
C VAL A 146 -0.74 -9.20 13.59
N PRO A 147 -0.17 -8.92 14.77
CA PRO A 147 0.90 -7.95 14.89
C PRO A 147 2.12 -8.40 14.07
N GLY A 148 2.66 -7.49 13.26
CA GLY A 148 3.97 -7.66 12.65
C GLY A 148 5.08 -7.15 13.57
N THR A 149 6.31 -7.23 13.09
CA THR A 149 7.52 -6.81 13.81
C THR A 149 8.42 -5.91 12.96
N GLU A 150 9.36 -5.24 13.63
CA GLU A 150 10.40 -4.45 12.97
C GLU A 150 11.27 -5.34 12.08
N GLU A 151 11.70 -6.50 12.59
CA GLU A 151 12.51 -7.47 11.85
C GLU A 151 11.82 -7.94 10.55
N GLU A 152 10.52 -8.27 10.60
CA GLU A 152 9.77 -8.65 9.39
C GLU A 152 9.67 -7.49 8.39
N THR A 153 9.52 -6.25 8.88
CA THR A 153 9.43 -5.05 8.07
C THR A 153 10.76 -4.76 7.37
N GLU A 154 11.87 -4.78 8.12
CA GLU A 154 13.21 -4.58 7.58
C GLU A 154 13.60 -5.70 6.62
N ALA A 155 13.26 -6.95 6.93
CA ALA A 155 13.51 -8.09 6.05
C ALA A 155 12.76 -7.95 4.70
N PHE A 156 11.51 -7.47 4.73
CA PHE A 156 10.77 -7.15 3.51
C PHE A 156 11.49 -6.07 2.70
N ILE A 157 11.82 -4.94 3.32
CA ILE A 157 12.44 -3.80 2.64
C ILE A 157 13.81 -4.19 2.04
N ALA A 158 14.65 -4.86 2.82
CA ALA A 158 15.96 -5.31 2.38
C ALA A 158 15.85 -6.26 1.19
N ARG A 159 14.93 -7.24 1.24
CA ARG A 159 14.66 -8.15 0.11
C ARG A 159 14.21 -7.38 -1.12
N PHE A 160 13.21 -6.51 -0.98
CA PHE A 160 12.65 -5.75 -2.10
C PHE A 160 13.73 -4.93 -2.81
N ARG A 161 14.52 -4.19 -2.03
CA ARG A 161 15.61 -3.34 -2.52
C ARG A 161 16.68 -4.15 -3.26
N LYS A 162 17.01 -5.33 -2.74
CA LYS A 162 17.96 -6.25 -3.38
C LYS A 162 17.40 -6.84 -4.68
N ASP A 163 16.21 -7.43 -4.62
CA ASP A 163 15.64 -8.23 -5.71
C ASP A 163 15.22 -7.37 -6.92
N TYR A 164 14.77 -6.13 -6.66
CA TYR A 164 14.17 -5.29 -7.69
C TYR A 164 14.97 -4.03 -8.02
N LEU A 165 15.72 -3.48 -7.07
CA LEU A 165 16.43 -2.21 -7.24
C LEU A 165 17.95 -2.37 -7.32
N GLY A 166 18.47 -3.59 -7.12
CA GLY A 166 19.91 -3.86 -7.11
C GLY A 166 20.66 -3.19 -5.94
N LEU A 167 19.94 -2.84 -4.88
CA LEU A 167 20.49 -2.17 -3.70
C LEU A 167 20.74 -3.21 -2.60
N GLU A 168 22.01 -3.56 -2.37
CA GLU A 168 22.39 -4.61 -1.40
C GLU A 168 22.72 -4.08 0.01
N ARG A 169 22.70 -2.75 0.22
CA ARG A 169 22.97 -2.18 1.54
C ARG A 169 21.86 -2.59 2.51
N ALA A 170 22.25 -3.06 3.70
CA ALA A 170 21.32 -3.27 4.81
C ALA A 170 20.44 -2.04 5.01
N TYR A 171 19.14 -2.27 5.18
CA TYR A 171 18.18 -1.21 5.49
C TYR A 171 17.87 -1.29 6.97
N HIS A 172 18.05 -0.19 7.68
CA HIS A 172 17.63 -0.07 9.06
C HIS A 172 16.67 1.11 9.15
N LEU A 173 15.48 0.87 9.72
CA LEU A 173 14.50 1.92 9.95
C LEU A 173 15.07 3.03 10.84
N ALA A 174 16.04 2.69 11.69
CA ALA A 174 16.76 3.62 12.55
C ALA A 174 17.77 4.53 11.82
N ASP A 175 18.33 4.11 10.68
CA ASP A 175 19.38 4.88 9.98
C ASP A 175 18.85 6.21 9.45
N ASP A 176 17.59 6.23 8.99
CA ASP A 176 16.92 7.44 8.49
C ASP A 176 16.54 8.42 9.61
N MET A 177 16.47 7.97 10.87
CA MET A 177 16.23 8.86 12.02
C MET A 177 17.48 9.65 12.44
N LEU A 178 18.68 9.22 12.02
CA LEU A 178 19.94 9.88 12.38
C LEU A 178 20.29 11.04 11.45
N GLU A 179 19.86 11.00 10.18
CA GLU A 179 20.12 12.10 9.23
C GLU A 179 19.34 13.40 9.57
N LEU A 180 18.28 13.31 10.39
CA LEU A 180 17.50 14.45 10.87
C LEU A 180 18.08 15.12 12.13
N LYS A 181 19.02 14.47 12.84
CA LYS A 181 19.66 15.05 14.04
C LYS A 181 20.98 15.77 13.73
N SER A 182 21.42 15.72 12.48
CA SER A 182 22.68 16.32 12.00
C SER A 182 22.49 17.56 11.13
N THR A 183 21.28 18.11 11.05
CA THR A 183 20.97 19.42 10.44
C THR A 183 20.38 20.35 11.49
#